data_AF-A0A7J6P013-F1
#
_entry.id   AF-A0A7J6P013-F1
#
_cell.length_a   1.000
_cell.length_b   1.000
_cell.length_c   1.000
_cell.angle_alpha   90.00
_cell.angle_beta   90.00
_cell.angle_gamma   90.00
#
_symmetry.space_group_name_H-M   'P 1'
#
loop_
_entity.id
_entity.type
_entity.pdbx_description
1 polymer ?
#
loop_
_entity_poly.entity_id
_entity_poly.type
_entity_poly.pdbx_seq_one_letter_code
_entity_poly.pdbx_strand_id
1 'polypeptide(L)'
;MTGDVTINPNASCMIMTTEILRSMLYRGSDVCREVKWVIFDEVHYMRDRDRGVVWEETMILLPDTVRFVFLSATIPNAREFAEWICRIKHQPCHLIYTDYRPVPLQHYVYPSMGDGVYLTVDEKGKFREDNYGKAVEILEKNTEQASQSTKGLKSNKKKQQQHTKNSDLLKVVRMCSDRAYMPVIVFAFSKKECEQNALVLRNIDLVTQDEKALIGDVFENAMATL
;
A
#
# COMPACT_ATOMS: atom_id res chain seq x y z
N MET A 1 0.58 22.52 4.88
CA MET A 1 1.94 23.05 4.66
C MET A 1 2.81 21.91 4.15
N THR A 2 3.23 21.99 2.90
CA THR A 2 4.19 21.05 2.30
C THR A 2 5.46 21.80 1.92
N GLY A 3 6.46 21.11 1.38
CA GLY A 3 7.66 21.76 0.82
C GLY A 3 7.36 22.72 -0.33
N ASP A 4 6.29 22.44 -1.08
CA ASP A 4 5.95 23.19 -2.29
C ASP A 4 4.92 24.29 -2.03
N VAL A 5 3.94 24.02 -1.16
CA VAL A 5 2.76 24.88 -1.00
C VAL A 5 2.42 25.10 0.48
N THR A 6 2.19 26.36 0.84
CA THR A 6 1.64 26.76 2.13
C THR A 6 0.34 27.52 1.91
N ILE A 7 -0.76 26.95 2.38
CA ILE A 7 -2.10 27.54 2.34
C ILE A 7 -2.57 27.70 3.79
N ASN A 8 -3.11 28.87 4.10
CA ASN A 8 -3.70 29.23 5.39
C ASN A 8 -2.82 28.83 6.62
N PRO A 9 -1.61 29.41 6.78
CA PRO A 9 -0.69 29.05 7.86
C PRO A 9 -1.18 29.44 9.26
N ASN A 10 -2.20 30.32 9.35
CA ASN A 10 -2.77 30.79 10.61
C ASN A 10 -4.01 29.97 11.02
N ALA A 11 -4.29 28.86 10.34
CA ALA A 11 -5.39 27.97 10.67
C ALA A 11 -5.14 27.28 12.04
N SER A 12 -6.23 27.05 12.79
CA SER A 12 -6.15 26.33 14.07
C SER A 12 -5.79 24.84 13.92
N CYS A 13 -6.03 24.27 12.73
CA CYS A 13 -5.62 22.91 12.38
C CYS A 13 -4.72 22.99 11.16
N MET A 14 -3.50 22.47 11.29
CA MET A 14 -2.51 22.45 10.22
C MET A 14 -2.20 21.01 9.83
N ILE A 15 -2.38 20.71 8.56
CA ILE A 15 -1.91 19.46 7.95
C ILE A 15 -0.55 19.76 7.34
N MET A 16 0.48 19.01 7.73
CA MET A 16 1.83 19.19 7.22
C MET A 16 2.60 17.87 7.14
N THR A 17 3.69 17.85 6.38
CA THR A 17 4.59 16.69 6.37
C THR A 17 5.52 16.71 7.59
N THR A 18 6.04 15.54 7.96
CA THR A 18 6.97 15.39 9.09
C THR A 18 8.23 16.25 8.89
N GLU A 19 8.71 16.38 7.66
CA GLU A 19 9.88 17.20 7.33
C GLU A 19 9.64 18.69 7.57
N ILE A 20 8.43 19.19 7.28
CA ILE A 20 8.05 20.59 7.55
C ILE A 20 7.96 20.83 9.05
N LEU A 21 7.30 19.93 9.78
CA LEU A 21 7.21 20.03 11.25
C LEU A 21 8.61 20.05 11.88
N ARG A 22 9.50 19.13 11.46
CA ARG A 22 10.90 19.10 11.90
C ARG A 22 11.62 20.42 11.61
N SER A 23 11.46 20.97 10.41
CA SER A 23 12.07 22.25 10.04
C SER A 23 11.58 23.40 10.92
N MET A 24 10.28 23.44 11.24
CA MET A 24 9.70 24.45 12.13
C MET A 24 10.25 24.34 13.55
N LEU A 25 10.47 23.12 14.05
CA LEU A 25 11.07 22.89 15.36
C LEU A 25 12.52 23.37 15.41
N TYR A 26 13.35 23.06 14.40
CA TYR A 26 14.73 23.56 14.35
C TYR A 26 14.83 25.07 14.23
N ARG A 27 13.88 25.71 13.52
CA ARG A 27 13.83 27.17 13.38
C ARG A 27 13.25 27.88 14.60
N GLY A 28 12.72 27.14 15.58
CA GLY A 28 12.08 27.73 16.76
C GLY A 28 10.82 28.54 16.42
N SER A 29 10.00 28.07 15.47
CA SER A 29 8.78 28.78 15.06
C SER A 29 7.83 28.99 16.24
N ASP A 30 7.24 30.19 16.35
CA ASP A 30 6.27 30.53 17.40
C ASP A 30 5.04 29.62 17.38
N VAL A 31 4.65 29.13 16.20
CA VAL A 31 3.56 28.17 16.02
C VAL A 31 3.76 26.92 16.88
N CYS A 32 5.00 26.42 16.99
CA CYS A 32 5.31 25.23 17.80
C CYS A 32 5.10 25.46 19.31
N ARG A 33 5.04 26.72 19.77
CA ARG A 33 4.80 27.08 21.18
C ARG A 33 3.31 27.02 21.54
N GLU A 34 2.43 27.23 20.55
CA GLU A 34 0.98 27.24 20.73
C GLU A 34 0.35 25.85 20.57
N VAL A 35 1.05 24.93 19.90
CA VAL A 35 0.57 23.56 19.68
C VAL A 35 0.45 22.80 21.00
N LYS A 36 -0.73 22.21 21.23
CA LYS A 36 -1.01 21.33 22.38
C LYS A 36 -1.15 19.87 22.01
N TRP A 37 -1.56 19.56 20.79
CA TRP A 37 -1.76 18.21 20.30
C TRP A 37 -1.11 18.04 18.93
N VAL A 38 -0.40 16.93 18.74
CA VAL A 38 0.14 16.52 17.44
C VAL A 38 -0.39 15.12 17.13
N ILE A 39 -0.97 14.98 15.94
CA ILE A 39 -1.41 13.69 15.41
C ILE A 39 -0.35 13.22 14.42
N PHE A 40 0.21 12.06 14.70
CA PHE A 40 1.14 11.36 13.84
C PHE A 40 0.40 10.20 13.17
N ASP A 41 0.25 10.30 11.85
CA ASP A 41 -0.39 9.25 11.06
C ASP A 41 0.62 8.23 10.54
N GLU A 42 0.23 6.98 10.40
CA GLU A 42 1.10 5.89 9.91
C GLU A 42 2.50 5.79 10.55
N VAL A 43 2.56 5.89 11.88
CA VAL A 43 3.81 5.85 12.68
C VAL A 43 4.67 4.61 12.42
N HIS A 44 4.06 3.53 11.92
CA HIS A 44 4.78 2.31 11.53
C HIS A 44 5.85 2.56 10.44
N TYR A 45 5.79 3.69 9.71
CA TYR A 45 6.85 4.14 8.80
C TYR A 45 8.13 4.61 9.50
N MET A 46 8.16 4.74 10.82
CA MET A 46 9.39 4.99 11.57
C MET A 46 10.45 3.88 11.36
N ARG A 47 10.03 2.69 10.90
CA ARG A 47 10.93 1.58 10.54
C ARG A 47 11.64 1.76 9.19
N ASP A 48 11.24 2.76 8.41
CA ASP A 48 11.89 3.08 7.14
C ASP A 48 13.34 3.53 7.40
N ARG A 49 14.30 2.90 6.70
CA ARG A 49 15.73 3.14 6.94
C ARG A 49 16.17 4.56 6.61
N ASP A 50 15.54 5.17 5.61
CA ASP A 50 15.97 6.46 5.08
C ASP A 50 15.16 7.61 5.71
N ARG A 51 13.85 7.40 5.93
CA ARG A 51 12.92 8.43 6.41
C ARG A 51 12.53 8.30 7.88
N GLY A 52 12.77 7.15 8.51
CA GLY A 52 12.38 6.89 9.90
C GLY A 52 13.02 7.84 10.91
N VAL A 53 14.25 8.28 10.65
CA VAL A 53 14.97 9.24 11.50
C VAL A 53 14.22 10.55 11.68
N VAL A 54 13.50 11.01 10.65
CA VAL A 54 12.74 12.27 10.69
C VAL A 54 11.61 12.17 11.72
N TRP A 55 10.98 11.00 11.85
CA TRP A 55 9.93 10.75 12.83
C TRP A 55 10.48 10.80 14.25
N GLU A 56 11.58 10.08 14.49
CA GLU A 56 12.23 10.00 15.80
C GLU A 56 12.71 11.39 16.27
N GLU A 57 13.43 12.12 15.41
CA GLU A 57 13.91 13.48 15.69
C GLU A 57 12.74 14.42 16.03
N THR A 58 11.66 14.38 15.25
CA THR A 58 10.49 15.26 15.45
C THR A 58 9.82 14.96 16.78
N MET A 59 9.63 13.68 17.12
CA MET A 59 9.07 13.29 18.41
C MET A 59 9.96 13.73 19.56
N ILE A 60 11.29 13.56 19.46
CA ILE A 60 12.23 14.00 20.50
C ILE A 60 12.20 15.53 20.67
N LEU A 61 12.23 16.29 19.58
CA LEU A 61 12.31 17.76 19.60
C LEU A 61 11.03 18.46 20.04
N LEU A 62 9.87 17.82 19.91
CA LEU A 62 8.60 18.42 20.35
C LEU A 62 8.64 18.73 21.85
N PRO A 63 8.12 19.89 22.31
CA PRO A 63 8.14 20.21 23.73
C PRO A 63 7.38 19.17 24.56
N ASP A 64 7.85 18.90 25.77
CA ASP A 64 7.19 17.95 26.69
C ASP A 64 5.74 18.36 26.96
N THR A 65 5.37 19.64 26.89
CA THR A 65 3.99 20.09 27.10
C THR A 65 2.98 19.61 26.04
N VAL A 66 3.45 19.12 24.90
CA VAL A 66 2.61 18.64 23.79
C VAL A 66 2.09 17.24 24.10
N ARG A 67 0.84 16.97 23.72
CA ARG A 67 0.22 15.65 23.75
C ARG A 67 0.22 15.02 22.36
N PHE A 68 0.23 13.70 22.32
CA PHE A 68 0.41 12.94 21.10
C PHE A 68 -0.77 12.04 20.84
N VAL A 69 -1.14 11.91 19.56
CA VAL A 69 -2.00 10.84 19.06
C VAL A 69 -1.21 10.13 17.98
N PHE A 70 -0.98 8.83 18.15
CA PHE A 70 -0.26 7.99 17.21
C PHE A 70 -1.24 7.04 16.52
N LEU A 71 -1.38 7.16 15.22
CA LEU A 71 -2.13 6.23 14.38
C LEU A 71 -1.12 5.32 13.67
N SER A 72 -1.34 4.02 13.73
CA SER A 72 -0.40 3.03 13.22
C SER A 72 -1.12 1.76 12.82
N ALA A 73 -0.61 1.07 11.80
CA ALA A 73 -0.89 -0.33 11.56
C ALA A 73 -0.44 -1.20 12.76
N THR A 74 -0.89 -2.45 12.77
CA THR A 74 -0.51 -3.45 13.79
C THR A 74 1.01 -3.68 13.77
N ILE A 75 1.70 -3.26 14.83
CA ILE A 75 3.14 -3.52 15.04
C ILE A 75 3.35 -4.36 16.30
N PRO A 76 4.22 -5.39 16.27
CA PRO A 76 4.41 -6.29 17.41
C PRO A 76 5.07 -5.62 18.63
N ASN A 77 5.83 -4.54 18.43
CA ASN A 77 6.56 -3.83 19.49
C ASN A 77 5.89 -2.50 19.89
N ALA A 78 4.56 -2.40 19.76
CA ALA A 78 3.82 -1.17 20.10
C ALA A 78 4.01 -0.74 21.57
N ARG A 79 4.22 -1.71 22.47
CA ARG A 79 4.50 -1.45 23.89
C ARG A 79 5.84 -0.76 24.10
N GLU A 80 6.90 -1.25 23.46
CA GLU A 80 8.23 -0.63 23.55
C GLU A 80 8.20 0.81 23.03
N PHE A 81 7.46 1.06 21.96
CA PHE A 81 7.24 2.40 21.44
C PHE A 81 6.55 3.32 22.47
N ALA A 82 5.46 2.86 23.09
CA ALA A 82 4.77 3.64 24.10
C ALA A 82 5.64 3.90 25.35
N GLU A 83 6.43 2.91 25.78
CA GLU A 83 7.38 3.04 26.90
C GLU A 83 8.50 4.03 26.58
N TRP A 84 9.01 4.02 25.35
CA TRP A 84 9.97 5.00 24.87
C TRP A 84 9.41 6.42 24.91
N ILE A 85 8.20 6.64 24.35
CA ILE A 85 7.52 7.95 24.41
C ILE A 85 7.31 8.39 25.86
N CYS A 86 6.86 7.50 26.74
CA CYS A 86 6.68 7.80 28.16
C CYS A 86 7.97 8.31 28.79
N ARG A 87 9.09 7.65 28.47
CA ARG A 87 10.41 7.98 29.01
C ARG A 87 10.93 9.32 28.48
N ILE A 88 10.82 9.58 27.19
CA ILE A 88 11.39 10.81 26.60
C ILE A 88 10.53 12.05 26.84
N LYS A 89 9.21 11.90 27.03
CA LYS A 89 8.27 13.01 27.26
C LYS A 89 7.82 13.20 28.69
N HIS A 90 8.21 12.29 29.58
CA HIS A 90 7.80 12.30 30.99
C HIS A 90 6.27 12.33 31.15
N GLN A 91 5.54 11.64 30.29
CA GLN A 91 4.07 11.65 30.22
C GLN A 91 3.49 10.27 29.95
N PRO A 92 2.30 9.94 30.50
CA PRO A 92 1.62 8.70 30.17
C PRO A 92 1.30 8.59 28.68
N CYS A 93 1.64 7.46 28.06
CA CYS A 93 1.25 7.11 26.70
C CYS A 93 0.39 5.85 26.73
N HIS A 94 -0.90 6.00 26.42
CA HIS A 94 -1.84 4.89 26.41
C HIS A 94 -1.72 4.09 25.11
N LEU A 95 -1.56 2.77 25.24
CA LEU A 95 -1.56 1.85 24.10
C LEU A 95 -2.97 1.27 23.92
N ILE A 96 -3.60 1.58 22.80
CA ILE A 96 -4.85 0.95 22.36
C ILE A 96 -4.50 0.06 21.18
N TYR A 97 -4.69 -1.25 21.32
CA TYR A 97 -4.33 -2.26 20.33
C TYR A 97 -5.54 -3.10 19.96
N THR A 98 -5.66 -3.44 18.68
CA THR A 98 -6.70 -4.34 18.18
C THR A 98 -6.22 -5.10 16.96
N ASP A 99 -6.52 -6.41 16.92
CA ASP A 99 -6.39 -7.25 15.72
C ASP A 99 -7.72 -7.36 14.95
N TYR A 100 -8.75 -6.64 15.40
CA TYR A 100 -10.06 -6.65 14.76
C TYR A 100 -9.97 -6.05 13.36
N ARG A 101 -10.34 -6.85 12.36
CA ARG A 101 -10.49 -6.41 10.97
C ARG A 101 -11.98 -6.35 10.61
N PRO A 102 -12.54 -5.16 10.30
CA PRO A 102 -13.95 -5.02 9.95
C PRO A 102 -14.37 -5.81 8.71
N VAL A 103 -13.48 -5.93 7.72
CA VAL A 103 -13.71 -6.69 6.49
C VAL A 103 -12.76 -7.90 6.46
N PRO A 104 -13.25 -9.11 6.76
CA PRO A 104 -12.43 -10.33 6.73
C PRO A 104 -11.79 -10.55 5.36
N LEU A 105 -10.57 -11.09 5.36
CA LEU A 105 -9.83 -11.37 4.13
C LEU A 105 -9.88 -12.86 3.78
N GLN A 106 -9.94 -13.15 2.49
CA GLN A 106 -9.73 -14.47 1.93
C GLN A 106 -8.48 -14.42 1.06
N HIS A 107 -7.57 -15.36 1.26
CA HIS A 107 -6.32 -15.41 0.50
C HIS A 107 -6.41 -16.50 -0.55
N TYR A 108 -6.07 -16.12 -1.78
CA TYR A 108 -6.05 -17.01 -2.93
C TYR A 108 -4.66 -17.08 -3.55
N VAL A 109 -4.31 -18.25 -4.08
CA VAL A 109 -3.11 -18.43 -4.92
C VAL A 109 -3.53 -18.68 -6.35
N TYR A 110 -2.94 -17.94 -7.29
CA TYR A 110 -3.04 -18.20 -8.72
C TYR A 110 -1.70 -18.77 -9.20
N PRO A 111 -1.60 -20.06 -9.53
CA PRO A 111 -0.38 -20.62 -10.12
C PRO A 111 -0.20 -20.10 -11.55
N SER A 112 1.04 -19.72 -11.89
CA SER A 112 1.40 -19.25 -13.23
C SER A 112 1.04 -20.30 -14.30
N MET A 113 0.45 -19.83 -15.41
CA MET A 113 -0.12 -20.68 -16.46
C MET A 113 -1.22 -21.64 -15.99
N GLY A 114 -1.82 -21.40 -14.82
CA GLY A 114 -2.99 -22.12 -14.35
C GLY A 114 -4.30 -21.61 -14.95
N ASP A 115 -5.40 -22.27 -14.59
CA ASP A 115 -6.75 -21.92 -15.04
C ASP A 115 -7.68 -21.47 -13.91
N GLY A 116 -7.15 -21.30 -12.69
CA GLY A 116 -7.98 -20.95 -11.55
C GLY A 116 -7.22 -20.46 -10.33
N VAL A 117 -8.00 -19.92 -9.39
CA VAL A 117 -7.53 -19.45 -8.08
C VAL A 117 -7.87 -20.47 -7.00
N TYR A 118 -6.96 -20.68 -6.06
CA TYR A 118 -7.08 -21.65 -4.98
C TYR A 118 -7.18 -20.93 -3.64
N LEU A 119 -8.29 -21.09 -2.93
CA LEU A 119 -8.47 -20.51 -1.59
C LEU A 119 -7.51 -21.19 -0.60
N THR A 120 -6.52 -20.46 -0.10
CA THR A 120 -5.50 -20.95 0.83
C THR A 120 -5.76 -20.51 2.27
N VAL A 121 -6.34 -19.34 2.49
CA VAL A 121 -6.78 -18.90 3.83
C VAL A 121 -8.20 -18.41 3.71
N ASP A 122 -9.11 -18.97 4.50
CA ASP A 122 -10.50 -18.51 4.53
C ASP A 122 -10.71 -17.29 5.43
N GLU A 123 -11.92 -16.74 5.42
CA GLU A 123 -12.31 -15.55 6.18
C GLU A 123 -12.15 -15.68 7.70
N LYS A 124 -12.00 -16.92 8.21
CA LYS A 124 -11.75 -17.20 9.64
C LYS A 124 -10.26 -17.31 9.96
N GLY A 125 -9.40 -17.06 8.98
CA GLY A 125 -7.96 -17.23 9.10
C GLY A 125 -7.49 -18.70 9.07
N LYS A 126 -8.36 -19.65 8.68
CA LYS A 126 -7.96 -21.07 8.63
C LYS A 126 -7.20 -21.35 7.34
N PHE A 127 -5.97 -21.82 7.49
CA PHE A 127 -5.14 -22.26 6.37
C PHE A 127 -5.64 -23.61 5.80
N ARG A 128 -5.67 -23.72 4.48
CA ARG A 128 -6.11 -24.90 3.72
C ARG A 128 -4.94 -25.51 2.98
N GLU A 129 -4.22 -26.40 3.67
CA GLU A 129 -3.05 -27.10 3.15
C GLU A 129 -3.33 -27.83 1.84
N ASP A 130 -4.45 -28.54 1.71
CA ASP A 130 -4.82 -29.28 0.49
C ASP A 130 -4.90 -28.39 -0.75
N ASN A 131 -5.46 -27.19 -0.61
CA ASN A 131 -5.59 -26.24 -1.72
C ASN A 131 -4.26 -25.60 -2.07
N TYR A 132 -3.44 -25.32 -1.06
CA TYR A 132 -2.08 -24.81 -1.26
C TYR A 132 -1.22 -25.84 -1.98
N GLY A 133 -1.23 -27.11 -1.54
CA GLY A 133 -0.52 -28.21 -2.18
C GLY A 133 -0.88 -28.37 -3.65
N LYS A 134 -2.18 -28.38 -3.98
CA LYS A 134 -2.66 -28.42 -5.37
C LYS A 134 -2.14 -27.25 -6.22
N ALA A 135 -2.14 -26.03 -5.67
CA ALA A 135 -1.64 -24.86 -6.38
C ALA A 135 -0.13 -24.96 -6.66
N VAL A 136 0.65 -25.45 -5.69
CA VAL A 136 2.10 -25.67 -5.83
C VAL A 136 2.39 -26.76 -6.86
N GLU A 137 1.69 -27.89 -6.82
CA GLU A 137 1.88 -28.97 -7.81
C GLU A 137 1.63 -28.51 -9.25
N ILE A 138 0.62 -27.66 -9.47
CA ILE A 138 0.33 -27.10 -10.80
C ILE A 138 1.45 -26.18 -11.25
N LEU A 139 1.95 -25.34 -10.34
CA LEU A 139 3.06 -24.45 -10.63
C LEU A 139 4.34 -25.23 -11.00
N GLU A 140 4.64 -26.31 -10.28
CA GLU A 140 5.78 -27.18 -10.55
C GLU A 140 5.65 -27.89 -11.90
N LYS A 141 4.51 -28.54 -12.17
CA LYS A 141 4.21 -29.20 -13.45
C LYS A 141 4.35 -28.24 -14.64
N ASN A 142 3.81 -27.03 -14.51
CA ASN A 142 3.88 -26.01 -15.55
C ASN A 142 5.33 -25.51 -15.77
N THR A 143 6.11 -25.40 -14.70
CA THR A 143 7.52 -24.97 -14.76
C THR A 143 8.41 -26.03 -15.42
N GLU A 144 8.17 -27.31 -15.13
CA GLU A 144 8.88 -28.43 -15.77
C GLU A 144 8.58 -28.53 -17.27
N GLN A 145 7.31 -28.40 -17.67
CA GLN A 145 6.91 -28.41 -19.08
C GLN A 145 7.50 -27.24 -19.87
N ALA A 146 7.55 -26.05 -19.26
CA ALA A 146 8.20 -24.87 -19.87
C ALA A 146 9.73 -25.05 -20.03
N SER A 147 10.34 -25.85 -19.16
CA SER A 147 11.79 -26.12 -19.17
C SER A 147 12.18 -27.19 -20.20
N GLN A 148 11.33 -28.19 -20.45
CA GLN A 148 11.56 -29.24 -21.45
C GLN A 148 11.40 -28.71 -22.88
N SER A 149 10.46 -27.78 -23.11
CA SER A 149 10.22 -27.15 -24.42
C SER A 149 11.30 -26.14 -24.85
N THR A 150 12.19 -25.71 -23.94
CA THR A 150 13.23 -24.68 -24.21
C THR A 150 14.64 -25.24 -24.48
N LYS A 151 14.84 -26.55 -24.63
CA LYS A 151 16.16 -27.14 -24.96
C LYS A 151 16.74 -26.75 -26.33
N GLY A 152 16.05 -25.96 -27.16
CA GLY A 152 16.49 -25.57 -28.51
C GLY A 152 16.87 -24.10 -28.76
N LEU A 153 16.44 -23.10 -27.98
CA LEU A 153 16.71 -21.67 -28.30
C LEU A 153 16.96 -20.81 -27.03
N LYS A 154 18.24 -20.57 -26.71
CA LYS A 154 18.67 -19.83 -25.51
C LYS A 154 18.43 -18.30 -25.53
N SER A 155 17.90 -17.74 -26.62
CA SER A 155 17.77 -16.26 -26.78
C SER A 155 16.42 -15.67 -26.34
N ASN A 156 15.35 -16.47 -26.21
CA ASN A 156 13.96 -15.94 -26.07
C ASN A 156 13.26 -16.13 -24.71
N LYS A 157 13.95 -16.65 -23.68
CA LYS A 157 13.32 -16.94 -22.37
C LYS A 157 12.62 -15.73 -21.71
N LYS A 158 13.23 -14.54 -21.77
CA LYS A 158 12.64 -13.32 -21.16
C LYS A 158 11.34 -12.86 -21.85
N LYS A 159 11.27 -12.94 -23.18
CA LYS A 159 10.06 -12.53 -23.94
C LYS A 159 8.91 -13.50 -23.73
N GLN A 160 9.19 -14.80 -23.65
CA GLN A 160 8.17 -15.82 -23.48
C GLN A 160 7.57 -15.81 -22.07
N GLN A 161 8.39 -15.64 -21.04
CA GLN A 161 7.92 -15.53 -19.64
C GLN A 161 7.11 -14.25 -19.38
N GLN A 162 7.39 -13.19 -20.14
CA GLN A 162 6.62 -11.95 -20.07
C GLN A 162 5.26 -12.07 -20.78
N HIS A 163 5.20 -12.78 -21.91
CA HIS A 163 3.93 -13.03 -22.61
C HIS A 163 2.97 -13.91 -21.81
N THR A 164 3.47 -14.93 -21.12
CA THR A 164 2.63 -15.79 -20.25
C THR A 164 2.11 -15.03 -19.03
N LYS A 165 2.95 -14.22 -18.38
CA LYS A 165 2.54 -13.34 -17.27
C LYS A 165 1.45 -12.35 -17.70
N ASN A 166 1.57 -11.79 -18.91
CA ASN A 166 0.57 -10.90 -19.48
C ASN A 166 -0.78 -11.61 -19.71
N SER A 167 -0.76 -12.85 -20.22
CA SER A 167 -2.00 -13.61 -20.39
C SER A 167 -2.67 -13.97 -19.06
N ASP A 168 -1.88 -14.26 -18.03
CA ASP A 168 -2.39 -14.60 -16.70
C ASP A 168 -3.08 -13.41 -16.02
N LEU A 169 -2.48 -12.21 -16.10
CA LEU A 169 -3.11 -11.00 -15.57
C LEU A 169 -4.48 -10.74 -16.22
N LEU A 170 -4.58 -10.89 -17.54
CA LEU A 170 -5.82 -10.73 -18.28
C LEU A 170 -6.89 -11.75 -17.81
N LYS A 171 -6.51 -13.01 -17.62
CA LYS A 171 -7.40 -14.06 -17.09
C LYS A 171 -7.91 -13.71 -15.69
N VAL A 172 -7.03 -13.25 -14.80
CA VAL A 172 -7.40 -12.89 -13.42
C VAL A 172 -8.35 -11.70 -13.40
N VAL A 173 -8.06 -10.63 -14.15
CA VAL A 173 -8.92 -9.44 -14.19
C VAL A 173 -10.30 -9.75 -14.76
N ARG A 174 -10.38 -10.55 -15.83
CA ARG A 174 -11.67 -11.01 -16.37
C ARG A 174 -12.45 -11.85 -15.36
N MET A 175 -11.78 -12.78 -14.69
CA MET A 175 -12.40 -13.57 -13.62
C MET A 175 -12.97 -12.68 -12.51
N CYS A 176 -12.23 -11.64 -12.09
CA CYS A 176 -12.73 -10.68 -11.11
C CYS A 176 -13.95 -9.88 -11.64
N SER A 177 -13.94 -9.48 -12.91
CA SER A 177 -15.09 -8.83 -13.55
C SER A 177 -16.32 -9.74 -13.57
N ASP A 178 -16.17 -10.97 -14.06
CA ASP A 178 -17.24 -11.95 -14.21
C ASP A 178 -17.85 -12.37 -12.85
N ARG A 179 -17.04 -12.35 -11.79
CA ARG A 179 -17.46 -12.67 -10.41
C ARG A 179 -17.88 -11.47 -9.58
N ALA A 180 -17.97 -10.28 -10.17
CA ALA A 180 -18.30 -9.03 -9.48
C ALA A 180 -17.37 -8.72 -8.29
N TYR A 181 -16.07 -8.97 -8.45
CA TYR A 181 -15.00 -8.62 -7.50
C TYR A 181 -14.31 -7.27 -7.82
N MET A 182 -14.91 -6.48 -8.71
CA MET A 182 -14.44 -5.12 -9.00
C MET A 182 -14.85 -4.16 -7.87
N PRO A 183 -14.04 -3.14 -7.53
CA PRO A 183 -12.74 -2.80 -8.12
C PRO A 183 -11.58 -3.70 -7.64
N VAL A 184 -10.53 -3.81 -8.46
CA VAL A 184 -9.31 -4.58 -8.15
C VAL A 184 -8.08 -3.67 -8.22
N ILE A 185 -7.21 -3.76 -7.21
CA ILE A 185 -5.90 -3.10 -7.18
C ILE A 185 -4.82 -4.14 -7.49
N VAL A 186 -4.03 -3.90 -8.54
CA VAL A 186 -2.91 -4.75 -8.93
C VAL A 186 -1.59 -4.09 -8.53
N PHE A 187 -0.88 -4.68 -7.56
CA PHE A 187 0.44 -4.21 -7.16
C PHE A 187 1.53 -4.75 -8.09
N ALA A 188 2.46 -3.87 -8.47
CA ALA A 188 3.68 -4.22 -9.19
C ALA A 188 4.87 -3.45 -8.58
N PHE A 189 6.08 -3.99 -8.75
CA PHE A 189 7.27 -3.47 -8.05
C PHE A 189 8.04 -2.40 -8.85
N SER A 190 7.58 -2.04 -10.04
CA SER A 190 8.19 -0.95 -10.81
C SER A 190 7.15 -0.18 -11.63
N LYS A 191 7.39 1.12 -11.83
CA LYS A 191 6.54 1.99 -12.67
C LYS A 191 6.37 1.42 -14.08
N LYS A 192 7.48 0.95 -14.67
CA LYS A 192 7.48 0.31 -15.99
C LYS A 192 6.58 -0.92 -16.06
N GLU A 193 6.58 -1.74 -15.01
CA GLU A 193 5.72 -2.93 -14.94
C GLU A 193 4.25 -2.54 -14.79
N CYS A 194 3.92 -1.50 -14.01
CA CYS A 194 2.56 -0.98 -13.91
C CYS A 194 2.01 -0.56 -15.29
N GLU A 195 2.78 0.22 -16.05
CA GLU A 195 2.40 0.65 -17.40
C GLU A 195 2.23 -0.53 -18.36
N GLN A 196 3.16 -1.49 -18.30
CA GLN A 196 3.11 -2.67 -19.16
C GLN A 196 1.90 -3.55 -18.84
N ASN A 197 1.57 -3.73 -17.56
CA ASN A 197 0.36 -4.42 -17.11
C ASN A 197 -0.91 -3.69 -17.57
N ALA A 198 -0.94 -2.35 -17.50
CA ALA A 198 -2.07 -1.56 -18.00
C ALA A 198 -2.27 -1.73 -19.52
N LEU A 199 -1.18 -1.73 -20.31
CA LEU A 199 -1.24 -1.94 -21.76
C LEU A 199 -1.81 -3.32 -22.15
N VAL A 200 -1.54 -4.35 -21.34
CA VAL A 200 -2.11 -5.69 -21.54
C VAL A 200 -3.63 -5.68 -21.37
N LEU A 201 -4.14 -4.83 -20.48
CA LEU A 201 -5.57 -4.71 -20.16
C LEU A 201 -6.32 -3.71 -21.04
N ARG A 202 -5.64 -3.03 -21.99
CA ARG A 202 -6.20 -1.92 -22.80
C ARG A 202 -7.50 -2.25 -23.56
N ASN A 203 -7.71 -3.52 -23.88
CA ASN A 203 -8.86 -3.98 -24.68
C ASN A 203 -10.04 -4.41 -23.79
N ILE A 204 -9.94 -4.25 -22.46
CA ILE A 204 -11.05 -4.48 -21.54
C ILE A 204 -11.75 -3.16 -21.28
N ASP A 205 -13.05 -3.14 -21.52
CA ASP A 205 -13.93 -2.04 -21.17
C ASP A 205 -14.70 -2.43 -19.90
N LEU A 206 -14.42 -1.74 -18.80
CA LEU A 206 -14.96 -2.04 -17.46
C LEU A 206 -16.04 -1.05 -17.02
N VAL A 207 -16.39 -0.10 -17.88
CA VAL A 207 -17.29 1.01 -17.56
C VAL A 207 -18.40 1.13 -18.60
N THR A 208 -19.56 1.55 -18.14
CA THR A 208 -20.72 1.88 -18.96
C THR A 208 -20.51 3.19 -19.73
N GLN A 209 -21.37 3.48 -20.72
CA GLN A 209 -21.28 4.73 -21.47
C GLN A 209 -21.53 5.97 -20.59
N ASP A 210 -22.43 5.86 -19.62
CA ASP A 210 -22.72 6.95 -18.67
C ASP A 210 -21.52 7.22 -17.75
N GLU A 211 -20.86 6.17 -17.27
CA GLU A 211 -19.63 6.30 -16.49
C GLU A 211 -18.48 6.89 -17.32
N LYS A 212 -18.38 6.56 -18.61
CA LYS A 212 -17.39 7.17 -19.51
C LYS A 212 -17.62 8.66 -19.68
N ALA A 213 -18.87 9.08 -19.86
CA ALA A 213 -19.21 10.49 -19.96
C ALA A 213 -18.81 11.23 -18.67
N LEU A 214 -19.16 10.67 -17.51
CA LEU A 214 -18.79 11.24 -16.21
C LEU A 214 -17.27 11.32 -16.01
N ILE A 215 -16.53 10.26 -16.36
CA ILE A 215 -15.06 10.24 -16.28
C ILE A 215 -14.48 11.33 -17.20
N GLY A 216 -15.03 11.49 -18.40
CA GLY A 216 -14.65 12.54 -19.34
C GLY A 216 -14.85 13.94 -18.75
N ASP A 217 -16.04 14.21 -18.20
CA ASP A 217 -16.36 15.50 -17.59
C ASP A 217 -15.42 15.83 -16.41
N VAL A 218 -15.16 14.84 -15.54
CA VAL A 218 -14.23 15.02 -14.41
C VAL A 218 -12.80 15.28 -14.91
N PHE A 219 -12.36 14.57 -15.95
CA PHE A 219 -11.04 14.74 -16.54
C PHE A 219 -10.87 16.14 -17.15
N GLU A 220 -11.83 16.59 -17.96
CA GLU A 220 -11.79 17.92 -18.59
C GLU A 220 -11.80 19.04 -17.55
N ASN A 221 -12.63 18.92 -16.51
CA ASN A 221 -12.66 19.89 -15.41
C ASN A 221 -11.31 19.95 -14.66
N ALA A 222 -10.65 18.81 -14.44
CA ALA A 222 -9.33 18.77 -13.83
C ALA A 222 -8.27 19.38 -14.75
N MET A 223 -8.29 19.06 -16.05
CA MET A 223 -7.35 19.61 -17.03
C MET A 223 -7.50 21.12 -17.20
N ALA A 224 -8.71 21.68 -17.05
CA ALA A 224 -8.94 23.12 -17.10
C ALA A 224 -8.31 23.89 -15.93
N THR A 225 -7.87 23.20 -14.87
CA THR A 225 -7.19 23.81 -13.71
C THR A 225 -5.66 23.77 -13.79
N LEU A 226 -5.11 23.12 -14.82
CA LEU A 226 -3.68 23.06 -15.12
C LEU A 226 -3.26 24.22 -16.04
#